data_AF-A0A932T651-F1
#
_entry.id   AF-A0A932T651-F1
#
_cell.length_a   1.000
_cell.length_b   1.000
_cell.length_c   1.000
_cell.angle_alpha   90.00
_cell.angle_beta   90.00
_cell.angle_gamma   90.00
#
_symmetry.space_group_name_H-M   'P 1'
#
loop_
_entity.id
_entity.type
_entity.pdbx_description
1 polymer ?
#
loop_
_entity_poly.entity_id
_entity_poly.type
_entity_poly.pdbx_seq_one_letter_code
_entity_poly.pdbx_strand_id
1 'polypeptide(L)'
;MRSSFFLLFFLVPALGLSADSTDRVLLKDDFQVLQRDAADQAACTIVLPASFQDAGKLTIKVEDAAGQRIQQVESSPIDLREGRRGAVIEKLPVGGPYTITIAAVGKAKDEGLRFRSILVGDVWILGGQSNMFGIDLIKEELPALPYLNMLNLLHFEKDAHWCAGEPPIHRIPEPFAQYTLKSQHPEYSDAKIREILDNKTPVGGIDCSYFFARTLFADSRVPIGLIPCATGAALAYWNPDERAQNRYGFLAQHIKSAGGRVKGMLFFQGEQDAIFGDERETVTKPTQIAPITTYGDQFIHFVEALRREFGGPDMPVIYAQICRHHNSQVDRSRGWEIIREAQRTIPERLAGAHCVPSINLDLMDGLHLDYDSLKTIGEQMAYLALPYVKKGIPPRSEIRLKSAAYSGGLRPRIVVEFTGVRGRLKSKGQPTGFALKEKQSGKLLDWIYKAEFDSSRPSAVILHATSIPNPDVLLYYGAGVAPYVNIVDESGMSLPAFGPVEVKASVVQ
;
A
#
# COMPACT_ATOMS: atom_id res chain seq x y z
N MET A 1 -47.84 52.03 29.15
CA MET A 1 -46.38 51.96 29.40
C MET A 1 -45.76 51.11 28.30
N ARG A 2 -44.57 51.48 27.85
CA ARG A 2 -44.02 51.25 26.50
C ARG A 2 -43.69 49.78 26.19
N SER A 3 -44.15 49.29 25.04
CA SER A 3 -43.55 48.14 24.35
C SER A 3 -42.29 48.61 23.61
N SER A 4 -41.14 48.05 23.96
CA SER A 4 -39.88 48.27 23.24
C SER A 4 -39.71 47.16 22.20
N PHE A 5 -39.80 47.54 20.92
CA PHE A 5 -39.35 46.75 19.78
C PHE A 5 -37.82 46.72 19.78
N PHE A 6 -37.21 45.55 19.94
CA PHE A 6 -35.78 45.33 19.65
C PHE A 6 -35.66 44.95 18.17
N LEU A 7 -35.16 45.88 17.34
CA LEU A 7 -34.67 45.57 15.99
C LEU A 7 -33.35 44.80 16.12
N LEU A 8 -33.34 43.51 15.79
CA LEU A 8 -32.11 42.75 15.61
C LEU A 8 -31.55 43.07 14.21
N PHE A 9 -30.51 43.89 14.13
CA PHE A 9 -29.69 44.01 12.92
C PHE A 9 -28.91 42.70 12.75
N PHE A 10 -29.30 41.86 11.79
CA PHE A 10 -28.42 40.81 11.29
C PHE A 10 -27.31 41.47 10.46
N LEU A 11 -26.15 41.66 11.09
CA LEU A 11 -24.89 41.88 10.39
C LEU A 11 -24.57 40.59 9.62
N VAL A 12 -24.84 40.60 8.31
CA VAL A 12 -24.27 39.64 7.37
C VAL A 12 -22.75 39.84 7.42
N PRO A 13 -21.94 38.85 7.82
CA PRO A 13 -20.52 38.95 7.61
C PRO A 13 -20.31 38.91 6.09
N ALA A 14 -19.76 39.99 5.54
CA ALA A 14 -19.23 40.00 4.19
C ALA A 14 -18.30 38.79 4.04
N LEU A 15 -18.64 37.92 3.09
CA LEU A 15 -17.77 36.87 2.59
C LEU A 15 -16.52 37.54 2.00
N GLY A 16 -15.54 37.77 2.87
CA GLY A 16 -14.17 38.02 2.46
C GLY A 16 -13.65 36.74 1.82
N LEU A 17 -13.49 36.76 0.50
CA LEU A 17 -12.64 35.85 -0.24
C LEU A 17 -11.22 35.97 0.32
N SER A 18 -10.90 35.14 1.31
CA SER A 18 -9.52 34.85 1.70
C SER A 18 -8.91 33.98 0.60
N ALA A 19 -8.06 34.59 -0.22
CA ALA A 19 -7.25 33.93 -1.23
C ALA A 19 -6.00 33.29 -0.60
N ASP A 20 -6.21 32.40 0.37
CA ASP A 20 -5.14 31.60 0.98
C ASP A 20 -5.57 30.13 1.00
N SER A 21 -5.82 29.56 -0.19
CA SER A 21 -6.06 28.12 -0.32
C SER A 21 -4.72 27.39 -0.29
N THR A 22 -4.36 26.86 0.88
CA THR A 22 -3.26 25.92 1.12
C THR A 22 -3.40 24.58 0.38
N ASP A 23 -4.43 24.41 -0.46
CA ASP A 23 -4.81 23.15 -1.13
C ASP A 23 -4.24 22.94 -2.54
N ARG A 24 -3.58 23.95 -3.15
CA ARG A 24 -3.09 23.84 -4.53
C ARG A 24 -1.71 23.21 -4.58
N VAL A 25 -1.60 22.04 -5.19
CA VAL A 25 -0.33 21.37 -5.45
C VAL A 25 0.48 22.17 -6.47
N LEU A 26 1.79 22.30 -6.25
CA LEU A 26 2.70 22.85 -7.27
C LEU A 26 2.87 21.83 -8.39
N LEU A 27 2.43 22.16 -9.60
CA LEU A 27 2.74 21.41 -10.81
C LEU A 27 4.10 21.87 -11.34
N LYS A 28 5.06 20.94 -11.41
CA LYS A 28 6.46 21.24 -11.77
C LYS A 28 7.09 20.24 -12.73
N ASP A 29 6.52 19.04 -12.87
CA ASP A 29 7.10 17.96 -13.68
C ASP A 29 6.10 17.43 -14.71
N ASP A 30 6.61 16.92 -15.84
CA ASP A 30 5.87 15.98 -16.68
C ASP A 30 5.54 14.72 -15.85
N PHE A 31 4.51 13.97 -16.21
CA PHE A 31 4.05 12.76 -15.51
C PHE A 31 3.55 12.98 -14.06
N GLN A 32 3.44 14.22 -13.59
CA GLN A 32 2.95 14.46 -12.23
C GLN A 32 1.49 14.00 -12.05
N VAL A 33 1.24 13.31 -10.93
CA VAL A 33 -0.12 12.92 -10.51
C VAL A 33 -0.62 13.88 -9.45
N LEU A 34 -1.75 14.52 -9.73
CA LEU A 34 -2.45 15.37 -8.79
C LEU A 34 -3.48 14.52 -8.03
N GLN A 35 -3.33 14.43 -6.71
CA GLN A 35 -4.30 13.75 -5.85
C GLN A 35 -5.66 14.43 -5.96
N ARG A 36 -6.65 13.70 -6.49
CA ARG A 36 -8.03 14.19 -6.59
C ARG A 36 -8.68 14.38 -5.23
N ASP A 37 -9.67 15.26 -5.17
CA ASP A 37 -10.54 15.50 -4.04
C ASP A 37 -11.82 14.63 -4.07
N ALA A 38 -12.73 14.85 -3.13
CA ALA A 38 -14.00 14.13 -3.03
C ALA A 38 -14.97 14.40 -4.20
N ALA A 39 -14.78 15.52 -4.92
CA ALA A 39 -15.54 15.91 -6.10
C ALA A 39 -14.94 15.34 -7.41
N ASP A 40 -13.94 14.46 -7.31
CA ASP A 40 -13.23 13.86 -8.44
C ASP A 40 -12.51 14.92 -9.30
N GLN A 41 -11.95 15.93 -8.64
CA GLN A 41 -11.21 17.04 -9.26
C GLN A 41 -9.89 17.29 -8.56
N ALA A 42 -8.99 18.02 -9.20
CA ALA A 42 -7.80 18.58 -8.58
C ALA A 42 -7.60 20.04 -8.98
N ALA A 43 -6.82 20.74 -8.16
CA ALA A 43 -6.34 22.09 -8.45
C ALA A 43 -4.82 22.13 -8.31
N CYS A 44 -4.17 22.89 -9.18
CA CYS A 44 -2.73 23.08 -9.12
C CYS A 44 -2.32 24.52 -9.40
N THR A 45 -1.15 24.86 -8.90
CA THR A 45 -0.46 26.12 -9.16
C THR A 45 0.79 25.82 -9.97
N ILE A 46 1.12 26.70 -10.91
CA ILE A 46 2.33 26.62 -11.72
C ILE A 46 3.12 27.91 -11.51
N VAL A 47 4.41 27.79 -11.20
CA VAL A 47 5.32 28.95 -11.15
C VAL A 47 5.68 29.34 -12.57
N LEU A 48 5.49 30.61 -12.92
CA LEU A 48 5.84 31.09 -14.27
C LEU A 48 7.36 31.23 -14.40
N PRO A 49 7.95 30.87 -15.55
CA PRO A 49 9.35 31.15 -15.83
C PRO A 49 9.59 32.65 -15.99
N ALA A 50 10.84 33.10 -15.91
CA ALA A 50 11.22 34.51 -16.00
C ALA A 50 10.65 35.22 -17.25
N SER A 51 10.62 34.52 -18.39
CA SER A 51 10.07 35.04 -19.65
C SER A 51 8.56 35.34 -19.62
N PHE A 52 7.85 34.91 -18.58
CA PHE A 52 6.40 35.08 -18.40
C PHE A 52 6.04 35.98 -17.20
N GLN A 53 7.04 36.46 -16.44
CA GLN A 53 6.79 37.25 -15.23
C GLN A 53 6.12 38.60 -15.55
N ASP A 54 6.42 39.21 -16.70
CA ASP A 54 5.79 40.47 -17.13
C ASP A 54 4.45 40.28 -17.87
N ALA A 55 3.95 39.05 -17.99
CA ALA A 55 2.70 38.80 -18.70
C ALA A 55 1.52 39.47 -17.99
N GLY A 56 0.73 40.26 -18.73
CA GLY A 56 -0.52 40.83 -18.20
C GLY A 56 -1.67 39.81 -18.18
N LYS A 57 -1.63 38.84 -19.09
CA LYS A 57 -2.68 37.83 -19.26
C LYS A 57 -2.09 36.52 -19.81
N LEU A 58 -2.60 35.41 -19.33
CA LEU A 58 -2.22 34.06 -19.72
C LEU A 58 -3.39 33.36 -20.40
N THR A 59 -3.10 32.48 -21.36
CA THR A 59 -4.01 31.44 -21.84
C THR A 59 -3.52 30.11 -21.27
N ILE A 60 -4.39 29.43 -20.54
CA ILE A 60 -4.15 28.08 -20.04
C ILE A 60 -5.05 27.14 -20.84
N LYS A 61 -4.45 26.13 -21.47
CA LYS A 61 -5.13 25.13 -22.27
C LYS A 61 -4.82 23.75 -21.70
N VAL A 62 -5.87 22.96 -21.47
CA VAL A 62 -5.78 21.57 -21.04
C VAL A 62 -6.42 20.69 -22.11
N GLU A 63 -5.66 19.70 -22.57
CA GLU A 63 -6.09 18.72 -23.58
C GLU A 63 -5.89 17.31 -23.05
N ASP A 64 -6.77 16.39 -23.41
CA ASP A 64 -6.57 14.97 -23.15
C ASP A 64 -5.63 14.31 -24.19
N ALA A 65 -5.45 12.99 -24.07
CA ALA A 65 -4.61 12.20 -24.96
C ALA A 65 -5.08 12.23 -26.43
N ALA A 66 -6.37 12.46 -26.69
CA ALA A 66 -6.94 12.55 -28.03
C ALA A 66 -6.86 13.98 -28.60
N GLY A 67 -6.32 14.94 -27.85
CA GLY A 67 -6.31 16.36 -28.21
C GLY A 67 -7.66 17.04 -28.01
N GLN A 68 -8.62 16.40 -27.34
CA GLN A 68 -9.87 17.04 -26.96
C GLN A 68 -9.58 18.07 -25.88
N ARG A 69 -10.08 19.29 -26.10
CA ARG A 69 -9.95 20.38 -25.13
C ARG A 69 -10.87 20.11 -23.93
N ILE A 70 -10.26 19.93 -22.77
CA ILE A 70 -10.94 19.75 -21.48
C ILE A 70 -11.25 21.11 -20.86
N GLN A 71 -10.28 22.03 -20.92
CA GLN A 71 -10.40 23.37 -20.37
C GLN A 71 -9.58 24.35 -21.20
N GLN A 72 -10.11 25.56 -21.38
CA GLN A 72 -9.31 26.70 -21.84
C GLN A 72 -9.80 27.93 -21.12
N VAL A 73 -8.89 28.59 -20.41
CA VAL A 73 -9.18 29.78 -19.63
C VAL A 73 -8.14 30.85 -19.92
N GLU A 74 -8.59 32.10 -19.89
CA GLU A 74 -7.68 33.22 -19.82
C GLU A 74 -7.70 33.79 -18.40
N SER A 75 -6.54 34.00 -17.81
CA SER A 75 -6.42 34.52 -16.45
C SER A 75 -5.26 35.50 -16.33
N SER A 76 -5.35 36.42 -15.37
CA SER A 76 -4.18 37.18 -14.93
C SER A 76 -3.28 36.25 -14.09
N PRO A 77 -1.95 36.41 -14.17
CA PRO A 77 -1.07 35.73 -13.23
C PRO A 77 -1.36 36.18 -11.79
N ILE A 78 -1.23 35.25 -10.85
CA ILE A 78 -1.32 35.51 -9.41
C ILE A 78 0.06 35.72 -8.81
N ASP A 79 0.14 36.42 -7.68
CA ASP A 79 1.38 36.49 -6.89
C ASP A 79 1.52 35.24 -6.02
N LEU A 80 2.68 34.62 -6.08
CA LEU A 80 3.12 33.52 -5.24
C LEU A 80 4.12 34.01 -4.19
N ARG A 81 4.51 33.12 -3.28
CA ARG A 81 5.57 33.41 -2.30
C ARG A 81 6.88 33.81 -2.99
N GLU A 82 7.67 34.63 -2.30
CA GLU A 82 9.00 35.11 -2.75
C GLU A 82 8.95 35.99 -4.01
N GLY A 83 7.82 36.69 -4.26
CA GLY A 83 7.70 37.64 -5.36
C GLY A 83 7.63 36.99 -6.75
N ARG A 84 7.40 35.68 -6.82
CA ARG A 84 7.19 34.96 -8.09
C ARG A 84 5.74 35.04 -8.52
N ARG A 85 5.45 35.16 -9.81
CA ARG A 85 4.08 35.05 -10.34
C ARG A 85 3.76 33.64 -10.82
N GLY A 86 2.48 33.29 -10.79
CA GLY A 86 1.99 31.95 -11.09
C GLY A 86 0.71 31.90 -11.91
N ALA A 87 0.43 30.71 -12.44
CA ALA A 87 -0.85 30.34 -13.05
C ALA A 87 -1.59 29.36 -12.14
N VAL A 88 -2.92 29.39 -12.17
CA VAL A 88 -3.77 28.50 -11.39
C VAL A 88 -4.68 27.72 -12.33
N ILE A 89 -4.79 26.42 -12.07
CA ILE A 89 -5.75 25.53 -12.72
C ILE A 89 -6.68 25.01 -11.64
N GLU A 90 -7.96 25.31 -11.78
CA GLU A 90 -9.01 24.87 -10.87
C GLU A 90 -9.87 23.80 -11.53
N LYS A 91 -10.41 22.89 -10.70
CA LYS A 91 -11.44 21.92 -11.09
C LYS A 91 -11.04 21.03 -12.28
N LEU A 92 -9.75 20.66 -12.36
CA LEU A 92 -9.28 19.72 -13.37
C LEU A 92 -9.86 18.33 -13.05
N PRO A 93 -10.69 17.73 -13.92
CA PRO A 93 -11.39 16.48 -13.59
C PRO A 93 -10.43 15.29 -13.53
N VAL A 94 -10.81 14.27 -12.74
CA VAL A 94 -10.15 12.96 -12.70
C VAL A 94 -9.96 12.40 -14.11
N GLY A 95 -8.78 11.88 -14.40
CA GLY A 95 -8.42 11.39 -15.73
C GLY A 95 -7.04 11.85 -16.20
N GLY A 96 -6.89 11.94 -17.51
CA GLY A 96 -5.62 12.12 -18.20
C GLY A 96 -5.24 10.87 -19.02
N PRO A 97 -4.06 10.84 -19.63
CA PRO A 97 -3.01 11.85 -19.52
C PRO A 97 -3.42 13.18 -20.15
N TYR A 98 -3.24 14.26 -19.40
CA TYR A 98 -3.45 15.62 -19.86
C TYR A 98 -2.16 16.24 -20.38
N THR A 99 -2.28 17.05 -21.42
CA THR A 99 -1.31 18.08 -21.79
C THR A 99 -1.82 19.42 -21.27
N ILE A 100 -0.98 20.13 -20.51
CA ILE A 100 -1.26 21.48 -20.01
C ILE A 100 -0.30 22.45 -20.69
N THR A 101 -0.84 23.46 -21.38
CA THR A 101 -0.06 24.50 -22.06
C THR A 101 -0.42 25.87 -21.51
N ILE A 102 0.58 26.65 -21.11
CA ILE A 102 0.43 28.04 -20.68
C ILE A 102 1.14 28.94 -21.69
N ALA A 103 0.41 29.91 -22.25
CA ALA A 103 0.93 30.91 -23.17
C ALA A 103 0.63 32.32 -22.65
N ALA A 104 1.54 33.28 -22.85
CA ALA A 104 1.26 34.69 -22.58
C ALA A 104 0.51 35.31 -23.77
N VAL A 105 -0.58 36.04 -23.51
CA VAL A 105 -1.34 36.70 -24.57
C VAL A 105 -0.46 37.75 -25.25
N GLY A 106 -0.33 37.68 -26.57
CA GLY A 106 0.50 38.59 -27.37
C GLY A 106 1.94 38.13 -27.60
N LYS A 107 2.36 36.97 -27.05
CA LYS A 107 3.62 36.30 -27.40
C LYS A 107 3.38 35.16 -28.40
N ALA A 108 4.42 34.74 -29.11
CA ALA A 108 4.32 33.64 -30.07
C ALA A 108 3.89 32.33 -29.38
N LYS A 109 3.08 31.51 -30.05
CA LYS A 109 2.53 30.24 -29.50
C LYS A 109 3.62 29.25 -29.08
N ASP A 110 4.79 29.31 -29.72
CA ASP A 110 5.87 28.34 -29.55
C ASP A 110 6.71 28.59 -28.29
N GLU A 111 6.47 29.70 -27.57
CA GLU A 111 7.15 30.03 -26.31
C GLU A 111 6.43 29.48 -25.07
N GLY A 112 5.29 28.78 -25.23
CA GLY A 112 4.45 28.32 -24.13
C GLY A 112 5.09 27.27 -23.22
N LEU A 113 4.91 27.42 -21.89
CA LEU A 113 5.25 26.39 -20.92
C LEU A 113 4.30 25.20 -21.08
N ARG A 114 4.84 23.97 -21.17
CA ARG A 114 4.05 22.77 -21.42
C ARG A 114 4.40 21.65 -20.45
N PHE A 115 3.37 21.06 -19.85
CA PHE A 115 3.45 19.83 -19.06
C PHE A 115 2.70 18.71 -19.77
N ARG A 116 3.27 17.50 -19.77
CA ARG A 116 2.73 16.32 -20.46
C ARG A 116 2.47 15.19 -19.48
N SER A 117 1.57 14.30 -19.87
CA SER A 117 1.24 13.09 -19.11
C SER A 117 0.76 13.38 -17.69
N ILE A 118 0.11 14.53 -17.48
CA ILE A 118 -0.42 14.91 -16.17
C ILE A 118 -1.67 14.10 -15.87
N LEU A 119 -1.72 13.49 -14.70
CA LEU A 119 -2.86 12.70 -14.26
C LEU A 119 -3.55 13.40 -13.10
N VAL A 120 -4.87 13.34 -13.07
CA VAL A 120 -5.66 13.58 -11.85
C VAL A 120 -6.19 12.25 -11.40
N GLY A 121 -5.77 11.81 -10.22
CA GLY A 121 -5.97 10.44 -9.77
C GLY A 121 -5.71 10.25 -8.29
N ASP A 122 -5.48 8.99 -7.90
CA ASP A 122 -5.18 8.61 -6.53
C ASP A 122 -3.70 8.30 -6.37
N VAL A 123 -3.05 8.93 -5.39
CA VAL A 123 -1.62 8.75 -5.07
C VAL A 123 -1.47 7.75 -3.94
N TRP A 124 -0.67 6.70 -4.14
CA TRP A 124 -0.47 5.60 -3.20
C TRP A 124 0.98 5.52 -2.75
N ILE A 125 1.16 5.31 -1.45
CA ILE A 125 2.47 5.04 -0.85
C ILE A 125 2.77 3.54 -0.98
N LEU A 126 4.02 3.21 -1.33
CA LEU A 126 4.55 1.85 -1.23
C LEU A 126 5.58 1.84 -0.10
N GLY A 127 5.22 1.24 1.03
CA GLY A 127 6.08 1.16 2.21
C GLY A 127 6.43 -0.28 2.59
N GLY A 128 7.42 -0.42 3.47
CA GLY A 128 7.86 -1.71 3.98
C GLY A 128 9.27 -2.07 3.57
N GLN A 129 9.55 -3.36 3.33
CA GLN A 129 10.89 -3.88 3.07
C GLN A 129 11.02 -4.61 1.73
N SER A 130 11.98 -5.54 1.62
CA SER A 130 12.39 -6.21 0.39
C SER A 130 11.26 -6.85 -0.43
N ASN A 131 10.20 -7.39 0.20
CA ASN A 131 9.04 -7.90 -0.54
C ASN A 131 8.21 -6.77 -1.21
N MET A 132 8.09 -5.59 -0.60
CA MET A 132 7.51 -4.41 -1.28
C MET A 132 8.48 -3.79 -2.28
N PHE A 133 9.78 -3.80 -1.98
CA PHE A 133 10.82 -3.29 -2.88
C PHE A 133 10.88 -4.11 -4.18
N GLY A 134 10.66 -5.42 -4.09
CA GLY A 134 10.70 -6.32 -5.25
C GLY A 134 12.11 -6.79 -5.59
N ILE A 135 12.38 -8.08 -5.39
CA ILE A 135 13.70 -8.69 -5.61
C ILE A 135 13.71 -9.66 -6.80
N ASP A 136 12.59 -10.33 -7.10
CA ASP A 136 12.52 -11.26 -8.23
C ASP A 136 12.61 -10.52 -9.58
N LEU A 137 13.00 -11.26 -10.62
CA LEU A 137 13.16 -10.75 -11.98
C LEU A 137 11.81 -10.49 -12.64
N ILE A 138 11.78 -9.49 -13.52
CA ILE A 138 10.65 -9.27 -14.43
C ILE A 138 10.69 -10.38 -15.50
N LYS A 139 9.65 -11.24 -15.52
CA LYS A 139 9.60 -12.44 -16.37
C LYS A 139 8.93 -12.25 -17.73
N GLU A 140 8.31 -11.09 -17.97
CA GLU A 140 7.60 -10.76 -19.21
C GLU A 140 7.79 -9.27 -19.56
N GLU A 141 7.50 -8.90 -20.80
CA GLU A 141 7.45 -7.49 -21.20
C GLU A 141 6.24 -6.80 -20.53
N LEU A 142 6.52 -5.85 -19.65
CA LEU A 142 5.50 -5.07 -18.95
C LEU A 142 5.43 -3.66 -19.57
N PRO A 143 4.36 -3.32 -20.31
CA PRO A 143 4.28 -2.03 -20.98
C PRO A 143 4.09 -0.90 -19.99
N ALA A 144 4.56 0.30 -20.38
CA ALA A 144 4.17 1.53 -19.72
C ALA A 144 2.64 1.72 -19.82
N LEU A 145 2.01 1.96 -18.67
CA LEU A 145 0.57 2.17 -18.60
C LEU A 145 0.28 3.68 -18.61
N PRO A 146 -0.54 4.21 -19.55
CA PRO A 146 -0.74 5.66 -19.70
C PRO A 146 -1.46 6.33 -18.52
N TYR A 147 -1.98 5.54 -17.59
CA TYR A 147 -2.71 5.96 -16.39
C TYR A 147 -1.93 5.68 -15.09
N LEU A 148 -0.65 5.29 -15.19
CA LEU A 148 0.21 4.98 -14.07
C LEU A 148 1.51 5.78 -14.17
N ASN A 149 1.72 6.65 -13.20
CA ASN A 149 2.98 7.37 -13.04
C ASN A 149 3.56 7.10 -11.65
N MET A 150 4.85 7.35 -11.49
CA MET A 150 5.54 7.18 -10.21
C MET A 150 6.44 8.36 -9.91
N LEU A 151 6.67 8.59 -8.62
CA LEU A 151 7.71 9.49 -8.16
C LEU A 151 9.04 8.73 -8.17
N ASN A 152 9.90 9.02 -9.14
CA ASN A 152 11.24 8.46 -9.22
C ASN A 152 12.12 9.13 -8.15
N LEU A 153 12.38 8.38 -7.09
CA LEU A 153 13.20 8.78 -5.96
C LEU A 153 14.48 7.94 -5.93
N LEU A 154 15.62 8.60 -5.76
CA LEU A 154 16.85 7.91 -5.41
C LEU A 154 16.80 7.67 -3.90
N HIS A 155 16.94 6.40 -3.47
CA HIS A 155 16.58 5.89 -2.14
C HIS A 155 17.16 6.66 -0.92
N PHE A 156 18.17 7.50 -1.14
CA PHE A 156 18.89 8.30 -0.15
C PHE A 156 18.95 9.80 -0.51
N GLU A 157 18.42 10.22 -1.65
CA GLU A 157 18.46 11.61 -2.08
C GLU A 157 17.15 12.34 -1.79
N LYS A 158 17.24 13.65 -1.66
CA LYS A 158 16.09 14.52 -1.46
C LYS A 158 15.35 14.81 -2.75
N ASP A 159 16.04 14.70 -3.87
CA ASP A 159 15.51 15.03 -5.18
C ASP A 159 14.70 13.85 -5.74
N ALA A 160 13.54 14.19 -6.29
CA ALA A 160 12.66 13.25 -6.94
C ALA A 160 11.90 13.98 -8.03
N HIS A 161 11.62 13.26 -9.12
CA HIS A 161 10.83 13.76 -10.24
C HIS A 161 9.78 12.72 -10.62
N TRP A 162 8.68 13.18 -11.20
CA TRP A 162 7.68 12.27 -11.75
C TRP A 162 8.13 11.68 -13.08
N CYS A 163 7.82 10.40 -13.30
CA CYS A 163 8.03 9.71 -14.57
C CYS A 163 6.90 8.70 -14.84
N ALA A 164 6.93 8.06 -16.01
CA ALA A 164 6.06 6.93 -16.30
C ALA A 164 6.26 5.81 -15.27
N GLY A 165 5.17 5.23 -14.79
CA GLY A 165 5.21 4.11 -13.85
C GLY A 165 5.43 2.78 -14.56
N GLU A 166 6.57 2.67 -15.21
CA GLU A 166 7.06 1.43 -15.84
C GLU A 166 7.90 0.62 -14.83
N PRO A 167 7.71 -0.71 -14.75
CA PRO A 167 8.57 -1.56 -13.96
C PRO A 167 10.04 -1.49 -14.41
N PRO A 168 11.00 -1.55 -13.49
CA PRO A 168 10.85 -1.62 -12.04
C PRO A 168 10.36 -0.30 -11.41
N ILE A 169 9.38 -0.41 -10.50
CA ILE A 169 8.80 0.74 -9.79
C ILE A 169 9.73 1.20 -8.66
N HIS A 170 10.26 0.27 -7.85
CA HIS A 170 11.41 0.56 -6.99
C HIS A 170 12.70 0.41 -7.80
N ARG A 171 13.38 1.54 -8.04
CA ARG A 171 14.58 1.58 -8.88
C ARG A 171 15.87 1.51 -8.06
N ILE A 172 16.81 0.73 -8.54
CA ILE A 172 18.17 0.62 -8.00
C ILE A 172 18.97 1.86 -8.43
N PRO A 173 19.59 2.58 -7.49
CA PRO A 173 20.45 3.72 -7.80
C PRO A 173 21.64 3.32 -8.69
N GLU A 174 22.05 4.21 -9.58
CA GLU A 174 23.13 4.00 -10.57
C GLU A 174 24.42 3.40 -9.98
N PRO A 175 24.94 3.84 -8.80
CA PRO A 175 26.15 3.24 -8.22
C PRO A 175 26.05 1.75 -7.90
N PHE A 176 24.83 1.23 -7.72
CA PHE A 176 24.56 -0.18 -7.40
C PHE A 176 24.01 -0.97 -8.59
N ALA A 177 23.69 -0.30 -9.71
CA ALA A 177 23.03 -0.90 -10.85
C ALA A 177 23.88 -1.99 -11.52
N GLN A 178 25.19 -1.75 -11.73
CA GLN A 178 26.10 -2.74 -12.31
C GLN A 178 26.18 -4.02 -11.47
N TYR A 179 26.36 -3.88 -10.15
CA TYR A 179 26.42 -5.02 -9.24
C TYR A 179 25.10 -5.80 -9.24
N THR A 180 23.98 -5.08 -9.22
CA THR A 180 22.65 -5.69 -9.21
C THR A 180 22.39 -6.47 -10.49
N LEU A 181 22.68 -5.89 -11.67
CA LEU A 181 22.56 -6.58 -12.95
C LEU A 181 23.42 -7.84 -13.02
N LYS A 182 24.67 -7.80 -12.54
CA LYS A 182 25.56 -8.96 -12.49
C LYS A 182 25.03 -10.08 -11.59
N SER A 183 24.40 -9.70 -10.47
CA SER A 183 23.81 -10.64 -9.51
C SER A 183 22.51 -11.26 -10.02
N GLN A 184 21.67 -10.45 -10.68
CA GLN A 184 20.35 -10.85 -11.19
C GLN A 184 20.45 -11.62 -12.51
N HIS A 185 21.43 -11.25 -13.34
CA HIS A 185 21.68 -11.81 -14.66
C HIS A 185 23.15 -12.23 -14.79
N PRO A 186 23.58 -13.32 -14.13
CA PRO A 186 24.96 -13.81 -14.21
C PRO A 186 25.38 -14.17 -15.65
N GLU A 187 24.41 -14.41 -16.54
CA GLU A 187 24.60 -14.66 -17.96
C GLU A 187 24.96 -13.40 -18.79
N TYR A 188 24.77 -12.19 -18.25
CA TYR A 188 25.07 -10.96 -18.98
C TYR A 188 26.58 -10.71 -19.07
N SER A 189 27.03 -10.40 -20.30
CA SER A 189 28.40 -9.94 -20.54
C SER A 189 28.60 -8.51 -20.02
N ASP A 190 29.84 -8.13 -19.71
CA ASP A 190 30.16 -6.75 -19.29
C ASP A 190 29.85 -5.72 -20.40
N ALA A 191 29.81 -6.14 -21.67
CA ALA A 191 29.36 -5.29 -22.77
C ALA A 191 27.84 -5.04 -22.71
N LYS A 192 27.04 -6.08 -22.43
CA LYS A 192 25.59 -5.94 -22.29
C LYS A 192 25.21 -5.09 -21.08
N ILE A 193 25.89 -5.27 -19.94
CA ILE A 193 25.68 -4.44 -18.75
C ILE A 193 25.98 -2.97 -19.06
N ARG A 194 27.10 -2.67 -19.73
CA ARG A 194 27.43 -1.30 -20.16
C ARG A 194 26.37 -0.72 -21.09
N GLU A 195 25.89 -1.47 -22.08
CA GLU A 195 24.81 -1.04 -22.98
C GLU A 195 23.54 -0.64 -22.20
N ILE A 196 23.12 -1.45 -21.21
CA ILE A 196 21.94 -1.16 -20.36
C ILE A 196 22.13 0.15 -19.59
N LEU A 197 23.31 0.35 -18.99
CA LEU A 197 23.64 1.53 -18.20
C LEU A 197 23.78 2.79 -19.07
N ASP A 198 24.45 2.70 -20.22
CA ASP A 198 24.62 3.79 -21.18
C ASP A 198 23.27 4.25 -21.75
N ASN A 199 22.34 3.31 -21.96
CA ASN A 199 20.95 3.58 -22.35
C ASN A 199 20.09 4.13 -21.20
N LYS A 200 20.63 4.23 -19.98
CA LYS A 200 19.90 4.64 -18.76
C LYS A 200 18.63 3.81 -18.51
N THR A 201 18.68 2.53 -18.87
CA THR A 201 17.56 1.62 -18.63
C THR A 201 17.40 1.42 -17.12
N PRO A 202 16.19 1.60 -16.55
CA PRO A 202 15.98 1.40 -15.12
C PRO A 202 16.33 -0.03 -14.67
N VAL A 203 17.00 -0.15 -13.52
CA VAL A 203 17.42 -1.43 -12.92
C VAL A 203 16.63 -1.67 -11.64
N GLY A 204 16.20 -2.90 -11.39
CA GLY A 204 15.40 -3.27 -10.21
C GLY A 204 14.62 -4.56 -10.44
N GLY A 205 13.97 -5.06 -9.39
CA GLY A 205 13.09 -6.22 -9.44
C GLY A 205 11.63 -5.87 -9.70
N ILE A 206 10.79 -6.90 -9.79
CA ILE A 206 9.34 -6.73 -9.83
C ILE A 206 8.79 -6.58 -8.40
N ASP A 207 7.83 -5.68 -8.20
CA ASP A 207 7.03 -5.60 -6.98
C ASP A 207 5.53 -5.80 -7.28
N CYS A 208 4.69 -5.81 -6.24
CA CYS A 208 3.25 -6.01 -6.39
C CYS A 208 2.49 -4.76 -6.91
N SER A 209 3.13 -3.59 -6.95
CA SER A 209 2.46 -2.31 -7.15
C SER A 209 2.01 -2.07 -8.60
N TYR A 210 2.75 -2.59 -9.58
CA TYR A 210 2.35 -2.53 -10.99
C TYR A 210 1.03 -3.30 -11.22
N PHE A 211 0.94 -4.50 -10.64
CA PHE A 211 -0.25 -5.36 -10.77
C PHE A 211 -1.43 -4.81 -9.99
N PHE A 212 -1.17 -4.24 -8.80
CA PHE A 212 -2.14 -3.46 -8.06
C PHE A 212 -2.73 -2.34 -8.91
N ALA A 213 -1.87 -1.51 -9.49
CA ALA A 213 -2.30 -0.34 -10.25
C ALA A 213 -3.06 -0.73 -11.52
N ARG A 214 -2.56 -1.73 -12.26
CA ARG A 214 -3.22 -2.27 -13.45
C ARG A 214 -4.64 -2.76 -13.15
N THR A 215 -4.79 -3.53 -12.08
CA THR A 215 -6.07 -4.13 -11.68
C THR A 215 -7.04 -3.09 -11.13
N LEU A 216 -6.56 -2.21 -10.26
CA LEU A 216 -7.39 -1.15 -9.67
C LEU A 216 -7.88 -0.17 -10.74
N PHE A 217 -7.05 0.19 -11.71
CA PHE A 217 -7.47 1.05 -12.83
C PHE A 217 -8.50 0.36 -13.72
N ALA A 218 -8.34 -0.93 -14.02
CA ALA A 218 -9.29 -1.67 -14.85
C ALA A 218 -10.72 -1.59 -14.32
N ASP A 219 -10.88 -1.66 -12.99
CA ASP A 219 -12.18 -1.60 -12.32
C ASP A 219 -12.66 -0.17 -12.01
N SER A 220 -11.73 0.73 -11.66
CA SER A 220 -12.07 2.08 -11.18
C SER A 220 -12.07 3.16 -12.26
N ARG A 221 -11.23 3.01 -13.30
CA ARG A 221 -10.87 4.05 -14.28
C ARG A 221 -10.28 5.32 -13.66
N VAL A 222 -9.77 5.25 -12.44
CA VAL A 222 -9.09 6.35 -11.75
C VAL A 222 -7.58 6.18 -11.93
N PRO A 223 -6.86 7.14 -12.54
CA PRO A 223 -5.41 7.09 -12.69
C PRO A 223 -4.66 7.00 -11.35
N ILE A 224 -3.44 6.48 -11.39
CA ILE A 224 -2.69 6.10 -10.20
C ILE A 224 -1.30 6.75 -10.20
N GLY A 225 -0.93 7.35 -9.06
CA GLY A 225 0.42 7.79 -8.76
C GLY A 225 1.05 6.92 -7.69
N LEU A 226 2.30 6.51 -7.85
CA LEU A 226 3.01 5.68 -6.86
C LEU A 226 4.19 6.43 -6.23
N ILE A 227 4.36 6.27 -4.91
CA ILE A 227 5.53 6.76 -4.15
C ILE A 227 6.30 5.53 -3.61
N PRO A 228 7.33 5.05 -4.32
CA PRO A 228 8.07 3.82 -3.98
C PRO A 228 9.08 4.02 -2.83
N CYS A 229 8.64 3.90 -1.58
CA CYS A 229 9.47 4.16 -0.40
C CYS A 229 9.88 2.90 0.38
N ALA A 230 9.70 1.69 -0.12
CA ALA A 230 10.17 0.50 0.59
C ALA A 230 11.70 0.49 0.78
N THR A 231 12.19 -0.12 1.86
CA THR A 231 13.63 -0.32 2.13
C THR A 231 13.83 -1.46 3.13
N GLY A 232 14.91 -2.22 3.00
CA GLY A 232 15.23 -3.34 3.90
C GLY A 232 15.50 -2.91 5.34
N ALA A 233 14.46 -2.72 6.14
CA ALA A 233 14.54 -2.32 7.54
C ALA A 233 13.37 -2.87 8.37
N ALA A 234 13.56 -2.90 9.69
CA ALA A 234 12.52 -3.21 10.66
C ALA A 234 11.53 -2.05 10.84
N LEU A 235 10.38 -2.33 11.45
CA LEU A 235 9.31 -1.35 11.60
C LEU A 235 9.73 -0.11 12.41
N ALA A 236 10.62 -0.25 13.39
CA ALA A 236 11.10 0.87 14.18
C ALA A 236 11.80 1.97 13.34
N TYR A 237 12.34 1.63 12.16
CA TYR A 237 12.92 2.62 11.24
C TYR A 237 11.85 3.52 10.57
N TRP A 238 10.58 3.19 10.74
CA TRP A 238 9.41 3.96 10.31
C TRP A 238 8.75 4.75 11.45
N ASN A 239 9.39 4.85 12.61
CA ASN A 239 8.85 5.55 13.78
C ASN A 239 8.67 7.07 13.51
N PRO A 240 7.45 7.63 13.55
CA PRO A 240 7.23 9.06 13.32
C PRO A 240 7.93 9.97 14.36
N ASP A 241 8.21 9.48 15.56
CA ASP A 241 8.85 10.25 16.63
C ASP A 241 10.35 10.48 16.38
N GLU A 242 10.96 9.68 15.50
CA GLU A 242 12.38 9.75 15.12
C GLU A 242 12.58 10.29 13.69
N ARG A 243 11.59 11.07 13.18
CA ARG A 243 11.52 11.51 11.77
C ARG A 243 12.70 12.31 11.23
N ALA A 244 13.65 12.76 12.05
CA ALA A 244 14.73 13.61 11.58
C ALA A 244 15.69 12.87 10.63
N GLN A 245 15.90 11.57 10.82
CA GLN A 245 16.93 10.79 10.11
C GLN A 245 16.50 9.35 9.77
N ASN A 246 15.20 9.06 9.78
CA ASN A 246 14.68 7.72 9.53
C ASN A 246 13.78 7.65 8.28
N ARG A 247 13.23 6.46 8.00
CA ARG A 247 12.42 6.25 6.79
C ARG A 247 11.10 7.00 6.80
N TYR A 248 10.52 7.25 7.97
CA TYR A 248 9.32 8.10 8.08
C TYR A 248 9.59 9.53 7.60
N GLY A 249 10.69 10.13 8.06
CA GLY A 249 11.12 11.45 7.62
C GLY A 249 11.30 11.55 6.11
N PHE A 250 11.98 10.55 5.55
CA PHE A 250 12.18 10.40 4.10
C PHE A 250 10.84 10.32 3.34
N LEU A 251 9.94 9.42 3.75
CA LEU A 251 8.61 9.30 3.16
C LEU A 251 7.83 10.62 3.25
N ALA A 252 7.79 11.26 4.42
CA ALA A 252 7.09 12.51 4.65
C ALA A 252 7.58 13.65 3.74
N GLN A 253 8.89 13.69 3.46
CA GLN A 253 9.45 14.66 2.52
C GLN A 253 8.96 14.41 1.09
N HIS A 254 8.94 13.15 0.64
CA HIS A 254 8.51 12.81 -0.72
C HIS A 254 6.99 12.94 -0.91
N ILE A 255 6.18 12.69 0.12
CA ILE A 255 4.75 13.00 0.06
C ILE A 255 4.55 14.52 -0.12
N LYS A 256 5.29 15.36 0.61
CA LYS A 256 5.23 16.82 0.44
C LYS A 256 5.66 17.26 -0.95
N SER A 257 6.72 16.66 -1.51
CA SER A 257 7.15 16.99 -2.87
C SER A 257 6.19 16.49 -3.96
N ALA A 258 5.40 15.46 -3.68
CA ALA A 258 4.31 14.94 -4.51
C ALA A 258 3.00 15.72 -4.40
N GLY A 259 2.90 16.71 -3.51
CA GLY A 259 1.71 17.55 -3.32
C GLY A 259 1.04 17.45 -1.95
N GLY A 260 1.60 16.68 -1.02
CA GLY A 260 1.23 16.70 0.40
C GLY A 260 -0.02 15.92 0.77
N ARG A 261 -0.72 15.30 -0.18
CA ARG A 261 -1.86 14.42 0.07
C ARG A 261 -1.72 13.08 -0.65
N VAL A 262 -2.23 12.03 -0.01
CA VAL A 262 -2.24 10.66 -0.55
C VAL A 262 -3.60 10.01 -0.35
N LYS A 263 -3.92 9.05 -1.21
CA LYS A 263 -5.13 8.23 -1.11
C LYS A 263 -4.99 7.12 -0.08
N GLY A 264 -3.85 6.45 -0.06
CA GLY A 264 -3.68 5.21 0.70
C GLY A 264 -2.25 4.70 0.70
N MET A 265 -2.03 3.60 1.42
CA MET A 265 -0.72 2.94 1.52
C MET A 265 -0.84 1.44 1.26
N LEU A 266 0.08 0.93 0.43
CA LEU A 266 0.45 -0.48 0.40
C LEU A 266 1.66 -0.68 1.30
N PHE A 267 1.65 -1.73 2.12
CA PHE A 267 2.77 -2.01 3.03
C PHE A 267 3.11 -3.50 3.08
N PHE A 268 4.39 -3.86 2.95
CA PHE A 268 4.83 -5.26 3.10
C PHE A 268 6.12 -5.32 3.90
N GLN A 269 5.98 -5.67 5.19
CA GLN A 269 7.09 -5.73 6.13
C GLN A 269 6.76 -6.61 7.33
N GLY A 270 7.79 -7.05 8.04
CA GLY A 270 7.71 -7.73 9.33
C GLY A 270 8.79 -8.79 9.50
N GLU A 271 9.50 -9.13 8.41
CA GLU A 271 10.46 -10.22 8.40
C GLU A 271 11.70 -9.88 9.23
N GLN A 272 12.22 -8.64 9.20
CA GLN A 272 13.34 -8.29 10.10
C GLN A 272 12.93 -8.38 11.58
N ASP A 273 11.75 -7.87 11.94
CA ASP A 273 11.21 -7.98 13.29
C ASP A 273 11.02 -9.44 13.71
N ALA A 274 10.56 -10.31 12.79
CA ALA A 274 10.42 -11.75 13.04
C ALA A 274 11.76 -12.51 13.14
N ILE A 275 12.79 -12.06 12.42
CA ILE A 275 14.11 -12.70 12.39
C ILE A 275 14.95 -12.35 13.62
N PHE A 276 14.95 -11.07 14.01
CA PHE A 276 15.92 -10.52 14.95
C PHE A 276 15.28 -9.95 16.21
N GLY A 277 13.95 -9.82 16.28
CA GLY A 277 13.26 -9.25 17.43
C GLY A 277 13.32 -10.12 18.68
N ASP A 278 13.38 -9.47 19.84
CA ASP A 278 13.24 -10.09 21.17
C ASP A 278 11.88 -9.73 21.77
N GLU A 279 11.34 -10.54 22.70
CA GLU A 279 10.03 -10.28 23.31
C GLU A 279 10.02 -9.10 24.30
N ARG A 280 11.19 -8.73 24.86
CA ARG A 280 11.32 -7.80 25.99
C ARG A 280 12.29 -6.66 25.73
N GLU A 281 13.28 -6.87 24.88
CA GLU A 281 14.38 -5.93 24.68
C GLU A 281 14.39 -5.33 23.28
N THR A 282 14.97 -4.14 23.17
CA THR A 282 15.26 -3.51 21.87
C THR A 282 16.58 -4.04 21.35
N VAL A 283 16.56 -4.60 20.15
CA VAL A 283 17.75 -5.06 19.43
C VAL A 283 18.25 -3.93 18.53
N THR A 284 19.56 -3.69 18.50
CA THR A 284 20.17 -2.56 17.76
C THR A 284 21.05 -2.98 16.58
N LYS A 285 21.21 -4.29 16.35
CA LYS A 285 21.96 -4.87 15.22
C LYS A 285 21.18 -6.04 14.61
N PRO A 286 21.08 -6.16 13.27
CA PRO A 286 21.68 -5.30 12.24
C PRO A 286 20.95 -3.95 12.05
N THR A 287 19.77 -3.79 12.65
CA THR A 287 18.94 -2.57 12.63
C THR A 287 18.28 -2.38 14.01
N GLN A 288 17.68 -1.21 14.27
CA GLN A 288 16.88 -0.97 15.48
C GLN A 288 15.55 -1.71 15.38
N ILE A 289 15.23 -2.53 16.37
CA ILE A 289 14.05 -3.39 16.43
C ILE A 289 13.53 -3.35 17.87
N ALA A 290 12.36 -2.75 18.07
CA ALA A 290 11.69 -2.74 19.37
C ALA A 290 11.17 -4.15 19.74
N PRO A 291 10.74 -4.39 20.99
CA PRO A 291 10.26 -5.69 21.41
C PRO A 291 9.16 -6.21 20.47
N ILE A 292 9.31 -7.42 19.94
CA ILE A 292 8.52 -7.97 18.82
C ILE A 292 7.01 -7.99 19.11
N THR A 293 6.63 -8.11 20.39
CA THR A 293 5.24 -8.08 20.87
C THR A 293 4.57 -6.72 20.70
N THR A 294 5.34 -5.65 20.50
CA THR A 294 4.85 -4.28 20.29
C THR A 294 4.63 -3.93 18.81
N TYR A 295 4.90 -4.84 17.87
CA TYR A 295 4.82 -4.58 16.43
C TYR A 295 3.48 -3.98 16.00
N GLY A 296 2.36 -4.54 16.47
CA GLY A 296 1.02 -4.05 16.13
C GLY A 296 0.78 -2.61 16.60
N ASP A 297 1.29 -2.25 17.77
CA ASP A 297 1.14 -0.91 18.34
C ASP A 297 2.00 0.10 17.60
N GLN A 298 3.24 -0.27 17.28
CA GLN A 298 4.14 0.54 16.45
C GLN A 298 3.54 0.80 15.05
N PHE A 299 2.94 -0.22 14.44
CA PHE A 299 2.36 -0.09 13.10
C PHE A 299 1.13 0.83 13.13
N ILE A 300 0.28 0.70 14.14
CA ILE A 300 -0.88 1.59 14.34
C ILE A 300 -0.42 3.03 14.54
N HIS A 301 0.57 3.28 15.40
CA HIS A 301 1.12 4.63 15.62
C HIS A 301 1.67 5.24 14.33
N PHE A 302 2.42 4.46 13.56
CA PHE A 302 2.92 4.86 12.25
C PHE A 302 1.80 5.27 11.28
N VAL A 303 0.76 4.43 11.14
CA VAL A 303 -0.36 4.71 10.23
C VAL A 303 -1.17 5.92 10.70
N GLU A 304 -1.42 6.06 12.01
CA GLU A 304 -2.14 7.21 12.56
C GLU A 304 -1.38 8.52 12.34
N ALA A 305 -0.05 8.52 12.44
CA ALA A 305 0.77 9.68 12.09
C ALA A 305 0.64 10.05 10.61
N LEU A 306 0.70 9.08 9.70
CA LEU A 306 0.47 9.31 8.27
C LEU A 306 -0.93 9.84 7.97
N ARG A 307 -1.96 9.31 8.63
CA ARG A 307 -3.35 9.79 8.52
C ARG A 307 -3.49 11.24 8.95
N ARG A 308 -2.91 11.60 10.09
CA ARG A 308 -2.92 12.97 10.61
C ARG A 308 -2.21 13.95 9.68
N GLU A 309 -1.09 13.55 9.09
CA GLU A 309 -0.27 14.46 8.27
C GLU A 309 -0.71 14.55 6.80
N PHE A 310 -1.15 13.44 6.18
CA PHE A 310 -1.21 13.34 4.71
C PHE A 310 -2.46 12.70 4.11
N GLY A 311 -3.13 11.78 4.83
CA GLY A 311 -4.20 10.95 4.24
C GLY A 311 -5.61 11.19 4.76
N GLY A 312 -5.75 11.85 5.91
CA GLY A 312 -7.02 11.91 6.64
C GLY A 312 -7.37 10.61 7.39
N PRO A 313 -8.39 10.63 8.26
CA PRO A 313 -8.72 9.52 9.15
C PRO A 313 -9.15 8.24 8.43
N ASP A 314 -9.72 8.37 7.24
CA ASP A 314 -10.26 7.25 6.45
C ASP A 314 -9.26 6.67 5.42
N MET A 315 -8.00 7.11 5.44
CA MET A 315 -6.97 6.63 4.50
C MET A 315 -6.81 5.10 4.64
N PRO A 316 -7.09 4.30 3.59
CA PRO A 316 -6.87 2.87 3.63
C PRO A 316 -5.39 2.53 3.75
N VAL A 317 -5.09 1.56 4.61
CA VAL A 317 -3.80 0.87 4.66
C VAL A 317 -4.01 -0.60 4.35
N ILE A 318 -3.42 -1.07 3.26
CA ILE A 318 -3.53 -2.45 2.81
C ILE A 318 -2.14 -3.04 2.88
N TYR A 319 -1.96 -4.06 3.71
CA TYR A 319 -0.65 -4.62 3.97
C TYR A 319 -0.66 -6.14 3.89
N ALA A 320 0.49 -6.71 3.55
CA ALA A 320 0.64 -8.16 3.51
C ALA A 320 0.98 -8.70 4.89
N GLN A 321 0.37 -9.82 5.27
CA GLN A 321 0.89 -10.68 6.33
C GLN A 321 2.15 -11.37 5.80
N ILE A 322 3.23 -11.46 6.60
CA ILE A 322 4.51 -12.02 6.12
C ILE A 322 4.41 -13.49 5.66
N CYS A 323 5.11 -13.79 4.56
CA CYS A 323 5.11 -15.08 3.90
C CYS A 323 5.95 -16.12 4.65
N ARG A 324 6.17 -17.29 4.05
CA ARG A 324 7.00 -18.38 4.62
C ARG A 324 8.48 -17.97 4.61
N HIS A 325 9.26 -18.55 5.53
CA HIS A 325 10.71 -18.40 5.50
C HIS A 325 11.42 -19.75 5.67
N HIS A 326 12.17 -20.15 4.65
CA HIS A 326 12.92 -21.40 4.58
C HIS A 326 14.39 -21.21 4.94
N ASN A 327 15.09 -22.31 5.25
CA ASN A 327 16.54 -22.32 5.51
C ASN A 327 17.00 -21.43 6.69
N SER A 328 16.19 -21.34 7.74
CA SER A 328 16.58 -20.64 8.95
C SER A 328 17.57 -21.48 9.78
N GLN A 329 18.75 -20.95 10.07
CA GLN A 329 19.78 -21.61 10.91
C GLN A 329 19.40 -21.69 12.40
N VAL A 330 18.42 -20.89 12.84
CA VAL A 330 17.88 -20.85 14.20
C VAL A 330 16.36 -21.06 14.10
N ASP A 331 15.73 -21.71 15.06
CA ASP A 331 14.26 -21.81 15.07
C ASP A 331 13.65 -20.40 15.26
N ARG A 332 13.07 -19.87 14.17
CA ARG A 332 12.40 -18.56 14.12
C ARG A 332 10.88 -18.70 14.19
N SER A 333 10.36 -19.89 14.45
CA SER A 333 8.91 -20.18 14.48
C SER A 333 8.16 -19.23 15.40
N ARG A 334 8.72 -18.96 16.57
CA ARG A 334 8.12 -18.07 17.55
C ARG A 334 7.96 -16.63 17.03
N GLY A 335 9.02 -16.05 16.46
CA GLY A 335 8.98 -14.69 15.92
C GLY A 335 7.99 -14.56 14.76
N TRP A 336 7.97 -15.55 13.86
CA TRP A 336 7.02 -15.60 12.75
C TRP A 336 5.56 -15.70 13.21
N GLU A 337 5.29 -16.53 14.22
CA GLU A 337 3.95 -16.65 14.80
C GLU A 337 3.49 -15.34 15.44
N ILE A 338 4.36 -14.67 16.21
CA ILE A 338 4.05 -13.38 16.85
C ILE A 338 3.72 -12.31 15.79
N ILE A 339 4.57 -12.14 14.78
CA ILE A 339 4.37 -11.09 13.77
C ILE A 339 3.13 -11.36 12.93
N ARG A 340 2.92 -12.59 12.47
CA ARG A 340 1.73 -12.94 11.69
C ARG A 340 0.45 -12.69 12.49
N GLU A 341 0.41 -13.04 13.77
CA GLU A 341 -0.76 -12.79 14.62
C GLU A 341 -0.97 -11.29 14.90
N ALA A 342 0.10 -10.53 15.15
CA ALA A 342 0.03 -9.07 15.29
C ALA A 342 -0.54 -8.43 14.00
N GLN A 343 -0.04 -8.84 12.83
CA GLN A 343 -0.53 -8.40 11.53
C GLN A 343 -1.99 -8.79 11.30
N ARG A 344 -2.42 -9.98 11.70
CA ARG A 344 -3.80 -10.44 11.49
C ARG A 344 -4.81 -9.63 12.31
N THR A 345 -4.44 -9.18 13.51
CA THR A 345 -5.35 -8.56 14.49
C THR A 345 -5.42 -7.04 14.37
N ILE A 346 -4.49 -6.38 13.68
CA ILE A 346 -4.52 -4.94 13.42
C ILE A 346 -5.87 -4.45 12.86
N PRO A 347 -6.56 -5.12 11.91
CA PRO A 347 -7.83 -4.66 11.37
C PRO A 347 -8.99 -4.64 12.39
N GLU A 348 -8.84 -5.34 13.52
CA GLU A 348 -9.79 -5.30 14.64
C GLU A 348 -9.62 -4.03 15.49
N ARG A 349 -8.46 -3.36 15.36
CA ARG A 349 -8.04 -2.21 16.18
C ARG A 349 -7.90 -0.92 15.38
N LEU A 350 -7.76 -1.02 14.06
CA LEU A 350 -7.51 0.10 13.15
C LEU A 350 -8.49 0.06 11.97
N ALA A 351 -9.51 0.93 11.99
CA ALA A 351 -10.46 1.06 10.89
C ALA A 351 -9.74 1.42 9.59
N GLY A 352 -10.20 0.88 8.45
CA GLY A 352 -9.56 1.08 7.14
C GLY A 352 -8.24 0.33 6.95
N ALA A 353 -7.85 -0.54 7.88
CA ALA A 353 -6.70 -1.42 7.74
C ALA A 353 -7.13 -2.80 7.20
N HIS A 354 -6.31 -3.36 6.31
CA HIS A 354 -6.59 -4.62 5.62
C HIS A 354 -5.33 -5.49 5.56
N CYS A 355 -5.43 -6.73 6.05
CA CYS A 355 -4.31 -7.69 6.08
C CYS A 355 -4.47 -8.75 4.98
N VAL A 356 -3.62 -8.72 3.94
CA VAL A 356 -3.62 -9.70 2.85
C VAL A 356 -2.69 -10.87 3.17
N PRO A 357 -3.19 -12.11 3.32
CA PRO A 357 -2.34 -13.26 3.61
C PRO A 357 -1.43 -13.61 2.43
N SER A 358 -0.14 -13.86 2.71
CA SER A 358 0.82 -14.34 1.70
C SER A 358 1.40 -15.73 2.00
N ILE A 359 0.93 -16.38 3.05
CA ILE A 359 1.51 -17.63 3.58
C ILE A 359 1.44 -18.82 2.60
N ASN A 360 0.45 -18.84 1.70
CA ASN A 360 0.29 -19.89 0.69
C ASN A 360 1.03 -19.60 -0.62
N LEU A 361 1.61 -18.40 -0.76
CA LEU A 361 2.26 -17.95 -1.99
C LEU A 361 3.69 -18.49 -2.09
N ASP A 362 4.19 -18.60 -3.31
CA ASP A 362 5.49 -19.17 -3.62
C ASP A 362 6.62 -18.15 -3.52
N LEU A 363 7.84 -18.68 -3.42
CA LEU A 363 9.04 -17.94 -3.03
C LEU A 363 10.16 -18.17 -4.03
N MET A 364 10.99 -17.15 -4.23
CA MET A 364 12.14 -17.21 -5.13
C MET A 364 13.44 -17.67 -4.44
N ASP A 365 13.68 -17.32 -3.17
CA ASP A 365 14.90 -17.69 -2.38
C ASP A 365 14.56 -18.28 -1.01
N GLY A 366 13.29 -18.55 -0.76
CA GLY A 366 12.82 -18.98 0.55
C GLY A 366 12.53 -17.85 1.53
N LEU A 367 12.57 -16.58 1.13
CA LEU A 367 12.07 -15.44 1.93
C LEU A 367 11.26 -14.43 1.11
N HIS A 368 11.62 -14.21 -0.15
CA HIS A 368 10.94 -13.27 -1.03
C HIS A 368 9.93 -13.97 -1.93
N LEU A 369 8.76 -13.35 -2.10
CA LEU A 369 7.75 -13.81 -3.05
C LEU A 369 8.32 -13.80 -4.47
N ASP A 370 7.94 -14.80 -5.26
CA ASP A 370 8.25 -14.81 -6.69
C ASP A 370 7.33 -13.87 -7.49
N TYR A 371 7.64 -13.70 -8.78
CA TYR A 371 6.90 -12.87 -9.72
C TYR A 371 5.38 -13.14 -9.72
N ASP A 372 4.97 -14.41 -9.83
CA ASP A 372 3.54 -14.77 -9.93
C ASP A 372 2.80 -14.54 -8.61
N SER A 373 3.50 -14.72 -7.49
CA SER A 373 3.01 -14.42 -6.15
C SER A 373 2.87 -12.92 -5.92
N LEU A 374 3.83 -12.10 -6.38
CA LEU A 374 3.76 -10.64 -6.34
C LEU A 374 2.63 -10.09 -7.20
N LYS A 375 2.37 -10.71 -8.36
CA LYS A 375 1.18 -10.44 -9.17
C LYS A 375 -0.10 -10.75 -8.43
N THR A 376 -0.20 -11.96 -7.87
CA THR A 376 -1.38 -12.42 -7.13
C THR A 376 -1.70 -11.49 -5.95
N ILE A 377 -0.70 -11.15 -5.13
CA ILE A 377 -0.93 -10.29 -3.96
C ILE A 377 -1.28 -8.86 -4.37
N GLY A 378 -0.69 -8.32 -5.45
CA GLY A 378 -1.04 -7.01 -5.99
C GLY A 378 -2.51 -6.92 -6.42
N GLU A 379 -3.00 -7.97 -7.10
CA GLU A 379 -4.41 -8.09 -7.50
C GLU A 379 -5.35 -8.18 -6.29
N GLN A 380 -4.95 -8.91 -5.23
CA GLN A 380 -5.70 -8.99 -3.97
C GLN A 380 -5.72 -7.67 -3.21
N MET A 381 -4.61 -6.92 -3.20
CA MET A 381 -4.56 -5.57 -2.64
C MET A 381 -5.50 -4.62 -3.41
N ALA A 382 -5.54 -4.71 -4.75
CA ALA A 382 -6.43 -3.90 -5.57
C ALA A 382 -7.91 -4.23 -5.31
N TYR A 383 -8.24 -5.50 -5.08
CA TYR A 383 -9.58 -5.90 -4.67
C TYR A 383 -10.04 -5.15 -3.41
N LEU A 384 -9.19 -5.05 -2.39
CA LEU A 384 -9.50 -4.36 -1.12
C LEU A 384 -9.49 -2.83 -1.26
N ALA A 385 -8.68 -2.27 -2.16
CA ALA A 385 -8.64 -0.83 -2.41
C ALA A 385 -9.88 -0.30 -3.16
N LEU A 386 -10.52 -1.12 -4.00
CA LEU A 386 -11.57 -0.64 -4.91
C LEU A 386 -12.71 0.15 -4.24
N PRO A 387 -13.28 -0.25 -3.07
CA PRO A 387 -14.36 0.51 -2.42
C PRO A 387 -13.95 1.92 -1.98
N TYR A 388 -12.65 2.13 -1.72
CA TYR A 388 -12.12 3.45 -1.37
C TYR A 388 -11.95 4.34 -2.60
N VAL A 389 -11.83 3.75 -3.80
CA VAL A 389 -11.51 4.47 -5.03
C VAL A 389 -12.76 4.71 -5.89
N LYS A 390 -13.64 3.72 -6.00
CA LYS A 390 -14.83 3.79 -6.85
C LYS A 390 -16.10 3.87 -6.01
N LYS A 391 -16.86 4.96 -6.21
CA LYS A 391 -18.17 5.18 -5.59
C LYS A 391 -19.15 4.05 -5.95
N GLY A 392 -19.99 3.66 -4.99
CA GLY A 392 -21.03 2.63 -5.20
C GLY A 392 -20.55 1.18 -5.12
N ILE A 393 -19.28 0.94 -4.80
CA ILE A 393 -18.76 -0.40 -4.56
C ILE A 393 -19.01 -0.79 -3.09
N PRO A 394 -19.63 -1.97 -2.81
CA PRO A 394 -19.80 -2.45 -1.45
C PRO A 394 -18.46 -2.59 -0.72
N PRO A 395 -18.42 -2.42 0.62
CA PRO A 395 -17.22 -2.70 1.41
C PRO A 395 -16.71 -4.11 1.12
N ARG A 396 -15.38 -4.23 0.99
CA ARG A 396 -14.67 -5.50 0.78
C ARG A 396 -13.77 -5.75 1.98
N SER A 397 -13.59 -7.02 2.30
CA SER A 397 -12.72 -7.47 3.38
C SER A 397 -11.90 -8.66 2.90
N GLU A 398 -10.73 -8.81 3.48
CA GLU A 398 -9.96 -10.05 3.51
C GLU A 398 -10.69 -11.12 4.34
N ILE A 399 -10.23 -12.36 4.22
CA ILE A 399 -10.69 -13.45 5.08
C ILE A 399 -10.20 -13.22 6.51
N ARG A 400 -11.12 -13.25 7.49
CA ARG A 400 -10.80 -13.07 8.91
C ARG A 400 -11.35 -14.22 9.75
N LEU A 401 -10.60 -14.65 10.76
CA LEU A 401 -11.06 -15.62 11.73
C LEU A 401 -12.27 -15.04 12.50
N LYS A 402 -13.39 -15.76 12.49
CA LYS A 402 -14.61 -15.39 13.24
C LYS A 402 -14.66 -16.08 14.59
N SER A 403 -14.42 -17.39 14.59
CA SER A 403 -14.47 -18.20 15.80
C SER A 403 -13.78 -19.55 15.60
N ALA A 404 -13.22 -20.08 16.67
CA ALA A 404 -12.87 -21.49 16.81
C ALA A 404 -13.59 -22.03 18.04
N ALA A 405 -14.46 -23.03 17.85
CA ALA A 405 -15.25 -23.59 18.94
C ALA A 405 -15.34 -25.11 18.85
N TYR A 406 -15.40 -25.76 20.00
CA TYR A 406 -15.77 -27.17 20.05
C TYR A 406 -17.15 -27.37 19.47
N SER A 407 -17.36 -28.51 18.82
CA SER A 407 -18.68 -28.93 18.36
C SER A 407 -19.03 -30.26 19.03
N GLY A 408 -20.25 -30.34 19.56
CA GLY A 408 -20.77 -31.53 20.22
C GLY A 408 -20.92 -32.72 19.27
N GLY A 409 -20.85 -33.93 19.82
CA GLY A 409 -21.05 -35.18 19.07
C GLY A 409 -20.27 -36.35 19.66
N LEU A 410 -20.42 -37.53 19.04
CA LEU A 410 -19.76 -38.77 19.44
C LEU A 410 -18.22 -38.73 19.33
N ARG A 411 -17.67 -37.82 18.50
CA ARG A 411 -16.23 -37.66 18.30
C ARG A 411 -15.82 -36.20 18.48
N PRO A 412 -14.61 -35.93 19.02
CA PRO A 412 -14.11 -34.57 19.21
C PRO A 412 -14.00 -33.80 17.88
N ARG A 413 -14.57 -32.60 17.84
CA ARG A 413 -14.52 -31.71 16.68
C ARG A 413 -14.29 -30.26 17.10
N ILE A 414 -13.57 -29.53 16.26
CA ILE A 414 -13.42 -28.07 16.33
C ILE A 414 -13.97 -27.49 15.04
N VAL A 415 -14.90 -26.55 15.16
CA VAL A 415 -15.41 -25.77 14.03
C VAL A 415 -14.68 -24.44 14.02
N VAL A 416 -14.01 -24.16 12.91
CA VAL A 416 -13.36 -22.88 12.65
C VAL A 416 -14.16 -22.15 11.59
N GLU A 417 -14.71 -21.00 11.93
CA GLU A 417 -15.53 -20.18 11.04
C GLU A 417 -14.79 -18.89 10.68
N PHE A 418 -14.97 -18.45 9.44
CA PHE A 418 -14.35 -17.25 8.89
C PHE A 418 -15.41 -16.26 8.37
N THR A 419 -15.04 -14.98 8.33
CA THR A 419 -15.76 -13.92 7.60
C THR A 419 -14.95 -13.49 6.38
N GLY A 420 -15.55 -12.73 5.45
CA GLY A 420 -14.86 -12.23 4.26
C GLY A 420 -14.60 -13.25 3.16
N VAL A 421 -15.05 -14.51 3.33
CA VAL A 421 -14.91 -15.57 2.33
C VAL A 421 -15.72 -15.25 1.08
N ARG A 422 -15.06 -15.21 -0.09
CA ARG A 422 -15.75 -15.05 -1.38
C ARG A 422 -16.16 -16.41 -1.94
N GLY A 423 -17.46 -16.62 -2.04
CA GLY A 423 -18.02 -17.92 -2.44
C GLY A 423 -17.91 -18.92 -1.31
N ARG A 424 -16.94 -19.83 -1.38
CA ARG A 424 -16.66 -20.85 -0.35
C ARG A 424 -15.17 -21.12 -0.20
N LEU A 425 -14.80 -21.72 0.91
CA LEU A 425 -13.47 -22.28 1.11
C LEU A 425 -13.26 -23.52 0.22
N LYS A 426 -12.06 -23.62 -0.34
CA LYS A 426 -11.58 -24.73 -1.16
C LYS A 426 -10.09 -24.97 -0.92
N SER A 427 -9.59 -26.12 -1.36
CA SER A 427 -8.16 -26.45 -1.33
C SER A 427 -7.78 -27.31 -2.53
N LYS A 428 -6.53 -27.21 -2.96
CA LYS A 428 -5.93 -28.20 -3.87
C LYS A 428 -5.48 -29.40 -3.04
N GLY A 429 -6.24 -30.50 -3.11
CA GLY A 429 -6.02 -31.67 -2.25
C GLY A 429 -6.66 -31.54 -0.87
N GLN A 430 -6.20 -32.36 0.09
CA GLN A 430 -6.72 -32.34 1.46
C GLN A 430 -6.42 -30.98 2.13
N PRO A 431 -7.41 -30.34 2.77
CA PRO A 431 -7.18 -29.10 3.49
C PRO A 431 -6.26 -29.35 4.68
N THR A 432 -5.26 -28.49 4.87
CA THR A 432 -4.23 -28.65 5.89
C THR A 432 -3.78 -27.30 6.45
N GLY A 433 -2.88 -27.32 7.43
CA GLY A 433 -2.28 -26.13 8.03
C GLY A 433 -2.71 -25.85 9.47
N PHE A 434 -3.71 -26.58 9.99
CA PHE A 434 -4.14 -26.44 11.39
C PHE A 434 -3.26 -27.25 12.33
N ALA A 435 -2.93 -26.65 13.46
CA ALA A 435 -2.15 -27.28 14.52
C ALA A 435 -2.73 -26.93 15.89
N LEU A 436 -2.59 -27.87 16.84
CA LEU A 436 -2.88 -27.61 18.25
C LEU A 436 -1.55 -27.58 19.02
N LYS A 437 -1.41 -26.63 19.94
CA LYS A 437 -0.30 -26.60 20.89
C LYS A 437 -0.83 -26.58 22.32
N GLU A 438 -0.13 -27.24 23.24
CA GLU A 438 -0.40 -27.11 24.67
C GLU A 438 -0.07 -25.68 25.14
N LYS A 439 -0.97 -25.06 25.90
CA LYS A 439 -0.87 -23.66 26.33
C LYS A 439 0.36 -23.39 27.20
N GLN A 440 0.75 -24.35 28.04
CA GLN A 440 1.85 -24.17 29.01
C GLN A 440 3.22 -24.44 28.39
N SER A 441 3.36 -25.54 27.66
CA SER A 441 4.66 -25.98 27.12
C SER A 441 4.92 -25.51 25.68
N GLY A 442 3.89 -25.09 24.94
CA GLY A 442 3.96 -24.85 23.50
C GLY A 442 4.12 -26.13 22.68
N LYS A 443 4.07 -27.31 23.30
CA LYS A 443 4.23 -28.60 22.63
C LYS A 443 3.15 -28.81 21.58
N LEU A 444 3.57 -29.17 20.36
CA LEU A 444 2.66 -29.56 19.28
C LEU A 444 1.90 -30.84 19.65
N LEU A 445 0.59 -30.82 19.43
CA LEU A 445 -0.32 -31.93 19.70
C LEU A 445 -0.79 -32.53 18.38
N ASP A 446 -0.43 -33.79 18.15
CA ASP A 446 -0.86 -34.57 16.99
C ASP A 446 -2.28 -35.13 17.19
N TRP A 447 -3.24 -34.23 17.35
CA TRP A 447 -4.64 -34.58 17.63
C TRP A 447 -5.54 -34.38 16.42
N ILE A 448 -5.24 -33.42 15.53
CA ILE A 448 -6.03 -33.17 14.32
C ILE A 448 -5.63 -34.19 13.25
N TYR A 449 -6.52 -35.13 12.96
CA TYR A 449 -6.25 -36.17 11.95
C TYR A 449 -7.01 -35.95 10.64
N LYS A 450 -7.96 -35.00 10.61
CA LYS A 450 -8.74 -34.65 9.42
C LYS A 450 -9.26 -33.22 9.50
N ALA A 451 -9.11 -32.47 8.41
CA ALA A 451 -9.86 -31.25 8.16
C ALA A 451 -10.81 -31.46 6.98
N GLU A 452 -12.00 -30.86 7.02
CA GLU A 452 -12.94 -30.85 5.90
C GLU A 452 -13.76 -29.55 5.87
N PHE A 453 -14.23 -29.16 4.69
CA PHE A 453 -15.13 -28.02 4.56
C PHE A 453 -16.54 -28.40 4.98
N ASP A 454 -17.22 -27.50 5.68
CA ASP A 454 -18.62 -27.71 6.03
C ASP A 454 -19.52 -27.45 4.81
N SER A 455 -20.19 -28.50 4.32
CA SER A 455 -21.09 -28.40 3.16
C SER A 455 -22.26 -27.41 3.34
N SER A 456 -22.66 -27.13 4.58
CA SER A 456 -23.76 -26.21 4.92
C SER A 456 -23.29 -24.79 5.22
N ARG A 457 -22.01 -24.63 5.58
CA ARG A 457 -21.40 -23.35 5.96
C ARG A 457 -20.16 -23.10 5.09
N PRO A 458 -20.30 -22.33 3.98
CA PRO A 458 -19.23 -22.19 2.99
C PRO A 458 -17.95 -21.54 3.52
N SER A 459 -18.03 -20.87 4.67
CA SER A 459 -16.91 -20.20 5.35
C SER A 459 -16.38 -20.97 6.57
N ALA A 460 -16.69 -22.25 6.71
CA ALA A 460 -16.28 -23.05 7.87
C ALA A 460 -15.44 -24.28 7.50
N VAL A 461 -14.48 -24.59 8.37
CA VAL A 461 -13.67 -25.82 8.37
C VAL A 461 -13.97 -26.61 9.64
N ILE A 462 -14.19 -27.91 9.49
CA ILE A 462 -14.37 -28.86 10.59
C ILE A 462 -13.07 -29.63 10.76
N LEU A 463 -12.47 -29.52 11.94
CA LEU A 463 -11.29 -30.28 12.36
C LEU A 463 -11.76 -31.45 13.22
N HIS A 464 -11.42 -32.67 12.83
CA HIS A 464 -11.67 -33.86 13.64
C HIS A 464 -10.43 -34.16 14.48
N ALA A 465 -10.65 -34.33 15.79
CA ALA A 465 -9.58 -34.54 16.74
C ALA A 465 -9.70 -35.89 17.47
N THR A 466 -8.57 -36.46 17.88
CA THR A 466 -8.52 -37.71 18.67
C THR A 466 -8.97 -37.52 20.12
N SER A 467 -8.86 -36.29 20.64
CA SER A 467 -9.25 -35.91 22.01
C SER A 467 -10.09 -34.64 22.00
N ILE A 468 -11.06 -34.53 22.93
CA ILE A 468 -11.71 -33.24 23.21
C ILE A 468 -10.74 -32.48 24.09
N PRO A 469 -10.21 -31.34 23.65
CA PRO A 469 -9.21 -30.66 24.45
C PRO A 469 -9.80 -30.14 25.76
N ASN A 470 -9.04 -30.37 26.83
CA ASN A 470 -9.04 -29.55 28.02
C ASN A 470 -8.82 -28.06 27.60
N PRO A 471 -9.35 -27.03 28.29
CA PRO A 471 -9.06 -25.60 28.05
C PRO A 471 -7.59 -25.20 27.86
N ASP A 472 -6.63 -26.10 28.09
CA ASP A 472 -5.19 -25.87 27.99
C ASP A 472 -4.61 -26.06 26.57
N VAL A 473 -5.39 -25.91 25.50
CA VAL A 473 -4.87 -25.95 24.12
C VAL A 473 -5.13 -24.67 23.34
N LEU A 474 -4.22 -24.39 22.40
CA LEU A 474 -4.26 -23.25 21.52
C LEU A 474 -4.28 -23.75 20.06
N LEU A 475 -5.21 -23.22 19.28
CA LEU A 475 -5.31 -23.46 17.85
C LEU A 475 -4.44 -22.48 17.08
N TYR A 476 -3.78 -23.02 16.05
CA TYR A 476 -3.02 -22.28 15.06
C TYR A 476 -3.45 -22.70 13.66
N TYR A 477 -3.35 -21.77 12.71
CA TYR A 477 -3.29 -22.07 11.28
C TYR A 477 -2.00 -21.47 10.72
N GLY A 478 -1.18 -22.29 10.06
CA GLY A 478 0.13 -21.88 9.58
C GLY A 478 1.14 -21.67 10.72
N ALA A 479 1.20 -22.62 11.66
CA ALA A 479 2.19 -22.60 12.75
C ALA A 479 3.63 -22.70 12.22
N GLY A 480 4.54 -22.00 12.87
CA GLY A 480 5.96 -21.95 12.55
C GLY A 480 6.32 -21.14 11.32
N VAL A 481 7.58 -21.28 10.89
CA VAL A 481 8.19 -20.39 9.90
C VAL A 481 7.77 -20.71 8.46
N ALA A 482 7.70 -21.99 8.09
CA ALA A 482 7.41 -22.46 6.73
C ALA A 482 6.40 -23.61 6.69
N PRO A 483 5.17 -23.40 7.20
CA PRO A 483 4.13 -24.42 7.12
C PRO A 483 3.66 -24.63 5.68
N TYR A 484 3.18 -25.83 5.38
CA TYR A 484 2.38 -26.07 4.18
C TYR A 484 0.90 -25.77 4.48
N VAL A 485 0.32 -24.85 3.72
CA VAL A 485 -1.08 -24.43 3.84
C VAL A 485 -1.68 -24.29 2.43
N ASN A 486 -2.96 -24.64 2.26
CA ASN A 486 -3.56 -24.71 0.93
C ASN A 486 -5.04 -24.30 0.88
N ILE A 487 -5.58 -23.72 1.96
CA ILE A 487 -6.98 -23.30 2.02
C ILE A 487 -7.11 -21.87 1.51
N VAL A 488 -7.93 -21.71 0.48
CA VAL A 488 -8.26 -20.42 -0.14
C VAL A 488 -9.77 -20.31 -0.33
N ASP A 489 -10.27 -19.12 -0.60
CA ASP A 489 -11.64 -18.94 -1.11
C ASP A 489 -11.72 -19.13 -2.64
N GLU A 490 -12.91 -18.96 -3.23
CA GLU A 490 -13.08 -19.14 -4.68
C GLU A 490 -12.27 -18.15 -5.52
N SER A 491 -11.94 -16.99 -4.95
CA SER A 491 -11.09 -15.98 -5.58
C SER A 491 -9.59 -16.25 -5.47
N GLY A 492 -9.20 -17.25 -4.66
CA GLY A 492 -7.80 -17.59 -4.42
C GLY A 492 -7.16 -16.86 -3.25
N MET A 493 -7.93 -16.08 -2.46
CA MET A 493 -7.41 -15.47 -1.23
C MET A 493 -7.25 -16.53 -0.15
N SER A 494 -6.06 -16.64 0.45
CA SER A 494 -5.79 -17.59 1.53
C SER A 494 -6.44 -17.17 2.83
N LEU A 495 -6.67 -18.15 3.71
CA LEU A 495 -6.84 -17.87 5.14
C LEU A 495 -5.58 -17.15 5.67
N PRO A 496 -5.72 -16.17 6.59
CA PRO A 496 -4.59 -15.62 7.31
C PRO A 496 -3.98 -16.68 8.23
N ALA A 497 -2.66 -16.67 8.36
CA ALA A 497 -2.03 -17.37 9.45
C ALA A 497 -2.50 -16.77 10.77
N PHE A 498 -2.74 -17.61 11.77
CA PHE A 498 -3.20 -17.15 13.07
C PHE A 498 -2.72 -18.07 14.19
N GLY A 499 -2.74 -17.52 15.39
CA GLY A 499 -2.47 -18.26 16.60
C GLY A 499 -1.45 -17.54 17.48
N PRO A 500 -1.55 -17.67 18.81
CA PRO A 500 -2.44 -18.58 19.53
C PRO A 500 -3.90 -18.15 19.59
N VAL A 501 -4.83 -19.06 19.30
CA VAL A 501 -6.28 -18.84 19.48
C VAL A 501 -6.85 -19.86 20.46
N GLU A 502 -7.56 -19.38 21.48
CA GLU A 502 -8.30 -20.27 22.38
C GLU A 502 -9.52 -20.87 21.68
N VAL A 503 -9.71 -22.17 21.81
CA VAL A 503 -10.88 -22.86 21.28
C VAL A 503 -11.98 -22.81 22.33
N LYS A 504 -13.06 -22.08 22.04
CA LYS A 504 -14.16 -21.87 22.98
C LYS A 504 -15.00 -23.12 23.13
N ALA A 505 -15.58 -23.31 24.32
CA ALA A 505 -16.67 -24.27 24.50
C ALA A 505 -17.83 -23.93 23.54
N SER A 506 -18.45 -24.95 22.96
CA SER A 506 -19.66 -24.77 22.15
C SER A 506 -20.70 -24.07 23.02
N VAL A 507 -21.13 -22.87 22.63
CA VAL A 507 -22.39 -22.30 23.15
C VAL A 507 -23.50 -22.92 22.30
N VAL A 508 -23.80 -24.20 22.56
CA VAL A 508 -25.01 -24.83 22.00
C VAL A 508 -25.80 -25.33 23.19
N GLN A 509 -26.86 -24.57 23.48
CA GLN A 509 -28.12 -25.08 24.02
C GLN A 509 -28.81 -25.91 22.95
#